data_AF-A0AAN8LV87-F1
#
_entry.id   AF-A0AAN8LV87-F1
#
_cell.length_a   1.000
_cell.length_b   1.000
_cell.length_c   1.000
_cell.angle_alpha   90.00
_cell.angle_beta   90.00
_cell.angle_gamma   90.00
#
_symmetry.space_group_name_H-M   'P 1'
#
loop_
_entity.id
_entity.type
_entity.pdbx_description
1 polymer ?
#
loop_
_entity_poly.entity_id
_entity_poly.type
_entity_poly.pdbx_seq_one_letter_code
_entity_poly.pdbx_strand_id
1 'polypeptide(L)'
;MTGPANTLSNGMPVHFADSPQTEAVYKILSVSLPTPAPETITKMPRPTSLVDKAQVHSRWLDSSRSLLQQGVQEHDRLLLRFKYYCFHYLQPKYDAVRLTQMYKQARWAILLEDVDCTEEEIMLFAALHVNNKNKTD
;
A
#
# COMPACT_ATOMS: atom_id res chain seq x y z
N MET A 1 8.12 13.57 22.62
CA MET A 1 9.21 13.18 21.72
C MET A 1 8.82 13.59 20.32
N THR A 2 9.34 14.71 19.84
CA THR A 2 9.15 15.22 18.48
C THR A 2 10.01 14.39 17.53
N GLY A 3 9.39 13.73 16.55
CA GLY A 3 10.10 13.01 15.48
C GLY A 3 11.02 13.95 14.68
N PRO A 4 11.88 13.41 13.79
CA PRO A 4 12.75 14.24 12.95
C PRO A 4 11.89 15.29 12.24
N ALA A 5 12.38 16.53 12.21
CA ALA A 5 11.68 17.61 11.53
C ALA A 5 11.46 17.20 10.07
N ASN A 6 10.21 16.92 9.71
CA ASN A 6 9.84 16.52 8.35
C ASN A 6 9.93 17.75 7.45
N THR A 7 11.13 18.07 7.00
CA THR A 7 11.38 19.16 6.06
C THR A 7 10.94 18.69 4.66
N LEU A 8 10.17 19.53 3.98
CA LEU A 8 9.74 19.30 2.60
C LEU A 8 10.52 20.22 1.67
N SER A 9 10.93 19.68 0.53
CA SER A 9 11.42 20.43 -0.63
C SER A 9 10.38 20.30 -1.74
N ASN A 10 9.79 21.42 -2.17
CA ASN A 10 8.75 21.46 -3.21
C ASN A 10 7.60 20.45 -2.97
N GLY A 11 7.17 20.28 -1.71
CA GLY A 11 6.09 19.34 -1.34
C GLY A 11 6.51 17.86 -1.24
N MET A 12 7.80 17.54 -1.38
CA MET A 12 8.35 16.19 -1.26
C MET A 12 9.32 16.09 -0.07
N PRO A 13 9.43 14.95 0.62
CA PRO A 13 10.44 14.77 1.65
C PRO A 13 11.86 14.94 1.07
N VAL A 14 12.74 15.61 1.83
CA VAL A 14 14.09 15.97 1.35
C VAL A 14 14.90 14.79 0.79
N HIS A 15 14.81 13.60 1.38
CA HIS A 15 15.53 12.40 0.92
C HIS A 15 15.04 11.84 -0.43
N PHE A 16 13.90 12.32 -0.94
CA PHE A 16 13.47 12.03 -2.32
C PHE A 16 13.95 13.08 -3.32
N ALA A 17 14.35 14.27 -2.84
CA ALA A 17 14.82 15.38 -3.68
C ALA A 17 16.33 15.32 -3.98
N ASP A 18 17.04 14.30 -3.47
CA ASP A 18 18.49 14.16 -3.63
C ASP A 18 18.91 13.86 -5.08
N SER A 19 18.02 13.26 -5.89
CA SER A 19 18.30 12.92 -7.28
C SER A 19 17.03 12.89 -8.16
N PRO A 20 17.13 13.06 -9.49
CA PRO A 20 16.00 12.90 -10.39
C PRO A 20 15.36 11.50 -10.34
N GLN A 21 16.15 10.47 -10.05
CA GLN A 21 15.69 9.08 -9.96
C GLN A 21 14.82 8.88 -8.72
N THR A 22 15.25 9.37 -7.56
CA THR A 22 14.49 9.29 -6.31
C THR A 22 13.21 10.13 -6.38
N GLU A 23 13.25 11.27 -7.06
CA GLU A 23 12.07 12.10 -7.31
C GLU A 23 11.05 11.35 -8.20
N ALA A 24 11.51 10.70 -9.26
CA ALA A 24 10.64 9.88 -10.11
C ALA A 24 9.98 8.74 -9.32
N VAL A 25 10.75 8.06 -8.46
CA VAL A 25 10.22 7.01 -7.57
C VAL A 25 9.16 7.58 -6.63
N TYR A 26 9.40 8.74 -6.01
CA TYR A 26 8.41 9.39 -5.16
C TYR A 26 7.09 9.61 -5.89
N LYS A 27 7.13 10.20 -7.10
CA LYS A 27 5.94 10.47 -7.92
C LYS A 27 5.16 9.19 -8.24
N ILE A 28 5.87 8.10 -8.58
CA ILE A 28 5.25 6.80 -8.86
C ILE A 28 4.59 6.22 -7.60
N LEU A 29 5.20 6.39 -6.43
CA LEU A 29 4.70 5.83 -5.18
C LEU A 29 3.64 6.72 -4.50
N SER A 30 3.60 8.01 -4.79
CA SER A 30 2.65 8.95 -4.20
C SER A 30 1.32 9.00 -4.94
N VAL A 31 1.24 8.45 -6.15
CA VAL A 31 0.02 8.41 -6.97
C VAL A 31 -0.58 7.00 -7.02
N SER A 32 -1.90 6.89 -6.95
CA SER A 32 -2.59 5.62 -7.16
C SER A 32 -2.74 5.33 -8.65
N LEU A 33 -2.12 4.26 -9.13
CA LEU A 33 -2.35 3.75 -10.47
C LEU A 33 -3.84 3.41 -10.73
N PRO A 34 -4.29 3.53 -11.99
CA PRO A 34 -5.65 3.16 -12.38
C PRO A 34 -5.93 1.69 -12.08
N THR A 35 -7.17 1.40 -11.69
CA THR A 35 -7.64 0.04 -11.46
C THR A 35 -7.61 -0.75 -12.77
N PRO A 36 -7.10 -2.00 -12.77
CA PRO A 36 -7.16 -2.86 -13.95
C PRO A 36 -8.59 -3.12 -14.41
N ALA A 37 -8.73 -3.60 -15.65
CA ALA A 37 -10.03 -4.00 -16.19
C ALA A 37 -10.72 -5.05 -15.29
N PRO A 38 -12.06 -5.03 -15.17
CA PRO A 38 -12.79 -5.97 -14.32
C PRO A 38 -12.46 -7.44 -14.62
N GLU A 39 -12.28 -7.78 -15.89
CA GLU A 39 -11.91 -9.12 -16.36
C GLU A 39 -10.56 -9.60 -15.82
N THR A 40 -9.64 -8.68 -15.54
CA THR A 40 -8.34 -9.01 -14.95
C THR A 40 -8.51 -9.28 -13.46
N ILE A 41 -9.36 -8.52 -12.77
CA ILE A 41 -9.61 -8.66 -11.33
C ILE A 41 -10.35 -9.97 -11.02
N THR A 42 -11.30 -10.37 -11.86
CA THR A 42 -12.05 -11.64 -11.68
C THR A 42 -11.18 -12.88 -11.84
N LYS A 43 -10.07 -12.77 -12.59
CA LYS A 43 -9.08 -13.85 -12.74
C LYS A 43 -8.07 -13.91 -11.60
N MET A 44 -8.02 -12.90 -10.72
CA MET A 44 -7.10 -12.90 -9.59
C MET A 44 -7.58 -13.88 -8.51
N PRO A 45 -6.66 -14.58 -7.81
CA PRO A 45 -7.03 -15.46 -6.70
C PRO A 45 -7.77 -14.69 -5.61
N ARG A 46 -8.87 -15.26 -5.10
CA ARG A 46 -9.60 -14.77 -3.93
C ARG A 46 -9.65 -15.86 -2.87
N PRO A 47 -9.46 -15.55 -1.58
CA PRO A 47 -9.63 -16.53 -0.52
C PRO A 47 -11.10 -16.91 -0.40
N THR A 48 -11.39 -18.21 -0.26
CA THR A 48 -12.78 -18.73 -0.14
C THR A 48 -13.16 -19.07 1.29
N SER A 49 -12.17 -19.16 2.18
CA SER A 49 -12.35 -19.51 3.58
C SER A 49 -11.49 -18.65 4.49
N LEU A 50 -11.83 -18.62 5.78
CA LEU A 50 -11.02 -17.97 6.80
C LEU A 50 -9.59 -18.56 6.88
N VAL A 51 -9.46 -19.86 6.59
CA VAL A 51 -8.17 -20.55 6.57
C VAL A 51 -7.30 -20.01 5.43
N ASP A 52 -7.87 -19.80 4.25
CA ASP A 52 -7.17 -19.20 3.10
C ASP A 52 -6.71 -17.77 3.44
N LYS A 53 -7.59 -16.97 4.05
CA LYS A 53 -7.26 -15.61 4.52
C LYS A 53 -6.07 -15.63 5.51
N ALA A 54 -6.08 -16.57 6.46
CA ALA A 54 -5.03 -16.70 7.46
C ALA A 54 -3.67 -17.13 6.86
N GLN A 55 -3.67 -17.89 5.75
CA GLN A 55 -2.45 -18.42 5.15
C GLN A 55 -1.46 -17.32 4.74
N VAL A 56 -1.95 -16.16 4.31
CA VAL A 56 -1.08 -15.03 3.93
C VAL A 56 -0.20 -14.57 5.09
N HIS A 57 -0.70 -14.65 6.33
CA HIS A 57 0.03 -14.24 7.53
C HIS A 57 1.14 -15.22 7.94
N SER A 58 1.12 -16.46 7.44
CA SER A 58 2.21 -17.42 7.68
C SER A 58 3.52 -17.04 6.98
N ARG A 59 3.48 -16.10 6.02
CA ARG A 59 4.61 -15.73 5.16
C ARG A 59 5.37 -14.49 5.65
N TRP A 60 5.06 -13.97 6.83
CA TRP A 60 5.81 -12.85 7.40
C TRP A 60 7.23 -13.30 7.78
N LEU A 61 8.21 -12.52 7.33
CA LEU A 61 9.59 -12.67 7.78
C LEU A 61 9.72 -12.28 9.26
N ASP A 62 10.62 -12.98 9.95
CA ASP A 62 11.05 -12.67 11.30
C ASP A 62 11.96 -11.43 11.26
N SER A 63 11.46 -10.32 11.81
CA SER A 63 12.18 -9.05 11.82
C SER A 63 13.38 -9.03 12.78
N SER A 64 13.55 -10.04 13.63
CA SER A 64 14.73 -10.19 14.50
C SER A 64 15.93 -10.85 13.80
N ARG A 65 15.72 -11.40 12.60
CA ARG A 65 16.74 -12.10 11.81
C ARG A 65 16.98 -11.39 10.47
N SER A 66 18.18 -11.53 9.94
CA SER A 66 18.51 -11.03 8.60
C SER A 66 17.76 -11.80 7.51
N LEU A 67 17.68 -11.21 6.31
CA LEU A 67 17.12 -11.86 5.12
C LEU A 67 17.86 -13.16 4.77
N LEU A 68 19.20 -13.13 4.80
CA LEU A 68 20.05 -14.29 4.49
C LEU A 68 19.79 -15.47 5.45
N GLN A 69 19.65 -15.19 6.75
CA GLN A 69 19.35 -16.23 7.75
C GLN A 69 17.98 -16.89 7.55
N GLN A 70 17.09 -16.25 6.79
CA GLN A 70 15.76 -16.74 6.46
C GLN A 70 15.70 -17.35 5.05
N GLY A 71 16.86 -17.52 4.41
CA GLY A 71 16.98 -18.17 3.10
C GLY A 71 16.63 -17.28 1.91
N VAL A 72 16.47 -15.97 2.11
CA VAL A 72 16.24 -15.02 1.01
C VAL A 72 17.54 -14.81 0.24
N GLN A 73 17.50 -15.06 -1.06
CA GLN A 73 18.63 -14.96 -1.98
C GLN A 73 18.58 -13.67 -2.80
N GLU A 74 19.66 -13.43 -3.54
CA GLU A 74 19.68 -12.35 -4.53
C GLU A 74 18.58 -12.57 -5.57
N HIS A 75 17.89 -11.49 -5.97
CA HIS A 75 16.77 -11.47 -6.91
C HIS A 75 15.45 -12.12 -6.42
N ASP A 76 15.38 -12.58 -5.17
CA ASP A 76 14.11 -13.01 -4.59
C ASP A 76 13.11 -11.85 -4.52
N ARG A 77 11.83 -12.20 -4.65
CA ARG A 77 10.72 -11.25 -4.62
C ARG A 77 10.08 -11.22 -3.25
N LEU A 78 10.13 -10.05 -2.61
CA LEU A 78 9.46 -9.79 -1.34
C LEU A 78 8.22 -8.92 -1.54
N LEU A 79 7.18 -9.17 -0.75
CA LEU A 79 6.02 -8.30 -0.68
C LEU A 79 6.16 -7.34 0.49
N LEU A 80 6.22 -6.04 0.20
CA LEU A 80 6.08 -5.01 1.22
C LEU A 80 4.59 -4.76 1.50
N ARG A 81 4.18 -4.91 2.76
CA ARG A 81 2.79 -4.75 3.24
C ARG A 81 2.77 -4.11 4.62
N PHE A 82 1.70 -3.39 4.94
CA PHE A 82 1.43 -2.94 6.30
C PHE A 82 1.02 -4.15 7.16
N LYS A 83 1.86 -4.51 8.13
CA LYS A 83 1.67 -5.65 9.04
C LYS A 83 0.76 -5.33 10.23
N TYR A 84 0.94 -4.14 10.79
CA TYR A 84 0.25 -3.70 12.00
C TYR A 84 -0.76 -2.61 11.64
N TYR A 85 -2.02 -2.86 11.94
CA TYR A 85 -3.14 -1.94 11.66
C TYR A 85 -3.29 -0.88 12.77
N CYS A 86 -2.16 -0.33 13.23
CA CYS A 86 -2.09 0.72 14.24
C CYS A 86 -1.26 1.89 13.69
N PHE A 87 -1.93 2.77 12.95
CA PHE A 87 -1.27 3.81 12.16
C PHE A 87 -1.05 5.09 12.98
N HIS A 88 0.17 5.26 13.50
CA HIS A 88 0.53 6.43 14.28
C HIS A 88 0.87 7.63 13.40
N TYR A 89 0.45 8.82 13.84
CA TYR A 89 0.82 10.15 13.31
C TYR A 89 0.73 10.26 11.78
N LEU A 90 -0.39 9.86 11.18
CA LEU A 90 -0.61 10.07 9.75
C LEU A 90 -0.86 11.56 9.46
N GLN A 91 0.05 12.18 8.71
CA GLN A 91 -0.05 13.58 8.33
C GLN A 91 -0.11 13.71 6.80
N PRO A 92 -1.27 14.08 6.20
CA PRO A 92 -1.43 14.19 4.75
C PRO A 92 -0.38 15.02 4.02
N LYS A 93 0.17 16.04 4.70
CA LYS A 93 1.20 16.92 4.16
C LYS A 93 2.56 16.23 3.94
N TYR A 94 2.91 15.24 4.77
CA TYR A 94 4.24 14.62 4.77
C TYR A 94 4.21 13.15 4.33
N ASP A 95 3.06 12.49 4.49
CA ASP A 95 2.91 11.04 4.33
C ASP A 95 2.27 10.64 2.98
N ALA A 96 2.44 11.42 1.92
CA ALA A 96 1.78 11.16 0.63
C ALA A 96 2.01 9.71 0.13
N VAL A 97 3.26 9.23 0.14
CA VAL A 97 3.59 7.85 -0.23
C VAL A 97 2.95 6.85 0.73
N ARG A 98 3.08 7.06 2.05
CA ARG A 98 2.55 6.14 3.06
C ARG A 98 1.02 6.01 2.95
N LEU A 99 0.32 7.13 2.81
CA LEU A 99 -1.13 7.19 2.63
C LEU A 99 -1.56 6.51 1.33
N THR A 100 -0.89 6.82 0.22
CA THR A 100 -1.22 6.21 -1.08
C THR A 100 -1.01 4.70 -1.07
N GLN A 101 0.10 4.20 -0.53
CA GLN A 101 0.34 2.75 -0.44
C GLN A 101 -0.64 2.07 0.52
N MET A 102 -1.02 2.71 1.63
CA MET A 102 -2.00 2.19 2.58
C MET A 102 -3.39 2.10 1.94
N TYR A 103 -3.82 3.15 1.25
CA TYR A 103 -5.05 3.16 0.46
C TYR A 103 -5.05 2.06 -0.61
N LYS A 104 -3.93 1.90 -1.34
CA LYS A 104 -3.80 0.83 -2.34
C LYS A 104 -3.96 -0.56 -1.70
N GLN A 105 -3.30 -0.81 -0.56
CA GLN A 105 -3.41 -2.09 0.15
C GLN A 105 -4.85 -2.35 0.60
N ALA A 106 -5.52 -1.37 1.21
CA ALA A 106 -6.92 -1.50 1.65
C ALA A 106 -7.87 -1.75 0.47
N ARG A 107 -7.71 -0.99 -0.62
CA ARG A 107 -8.50 -1.16 -1.83
C ARG A 107 -8.37 -2.57 -2.42
N TRP A 108 -7.16 -3.09 -2.51
CA TRP A 108 -6.94 -4.45 -3.01
C TRP A 108 -7.53 -5.51 -2.10
N ALA A 109 -7.45 -5.32 -0.77
CA ALA A 109 -8.04 -6.25 0.18
C ALA A 109 -9.58 -6.31 0.06
N ILE A 110 -10.24 -5.18 -0.20
CA ILE A 110 -11.69 -5.13 -0.44
C ILE A 110 -12.04 -5.76 -1.79
N LEU A 111 -11.34 -5.36 -2.87
CA LEU A 111 -11.63 -5.85 -4.25
C LEU A 111 -11.41 -7.36 -4.43
N LEU A 112 -10.50 -7.95 -3.65
CA LEU A 112 -10.19 -9.38 -3.69
C LEU A 112 -10.88 -10.17 -2.58
N GLU A 113 -11.78 -9.54 -1.82
CA GLU A 113 -12.55 -10.18 -0.74
C GLU A 113 -11.66 -10.76 0.40
N ASP A 114 -10.43 -10.25 0.54
CA ASP A 114 -9.60 -10.51 1.72
C ASP A 114 -10.25 -9.89 2.97
N VAL A 115 -10.85 -8.70 2.80
CA VAL A 115 -11.60 -7.99 3.84
C VAL A 115 -13.05 -7.86 3.39
N ASP A 116 -13.96 -8.37 4.23
CA ASP A 116 -15.40 -8.32 3.97
C ASP A 116 -15.95 -6.92 4.32
N CYS A 117 -16.92 -6.46 3.54
CA CYS A 117 -17.64 -5.20 3.77
C CYS A 117 -19.10 -5.36 3.33
N THR A 118 -19.99 -4.49 3.80
CA THR A 118 -21.40 -4.51 3.39
C THR A 118 -21.58 -3.93 1.99
N GLU A 119 -22.78 -4.12 1.42
CA GLU A 119 -23.14 -3.53 0.13
C GLU A 119 -23.11 -1.99 0.17
N GLU A 120 -23.56 -1.38 1.25
CA GLU A 120 -23.51 0.08 1.40
C GLU A 120 -22.08 0.59 1.51
N GLU A 121 -21.22 -0.13 2.23
CA GLU A 121 -19.81 0.20 2.37
C GLU A 121 -19.05 0.06 1.04
N ILE A 122 -19.29 -1.00 0.27
CA ILE A 122 -18.62 -1.19 -1.03
C ILE A 122 -19.01 -0.11 -2.03
N MET A 123 -20.28 0.33 -2.05
CA MET A 123 -20.74 1.45 -2.86
C MET A 123 -20.04 2.75 -2.47
N LEU A 124 -19.90 3.01 -1.17
CA LEU A 124 -19.16 4.18 -0.68
C LEU A 124 -17.69 4.13 -1.08
N PHE A 125 -17.02 2.98 -0.95
CA PHE A 125 -15.63 2.81 -1.36
C PHE A 125 -15.43 3.01 -2.86
N ALA A 126 -16.37 2.54 -3.69
CA ALA A 126 -16.35 2.78 -5.13
C ALA A 126 -16.47 4.28 -5.48
N ALA A 127 -17.37 5.00 -4.82
CA ALA A 127 -17.53 6.44 -5.02
C ALA A 127 -16.27 7.23 -4.61
N LEU A 128 -15.68 6.91 -3.45
CA LEU A 128 -14.42 7.51 -3.00
C LEU A 128 -13.27 7.24 -3.98
N HIS A 129 -13.21 6.03 -4.53
CA HIS A 129 -12.22 5.67 -5.53
C HIS A 129 -12.34 6.51 -6.82
N VAL A 130 -13.55 6.69 -7.34
CA VAL A 130 -13.82 7.53 -8.52
C VAL A 130 -13.45 8.99 -8.26
N ASN A 131 -13.87 9.54 -7.11
CA ASN A 131 -13.54 10.92 -6.73
C ASN A 131 -12.02 11.14 -6.63
N ASN A 132 -11.28 10.16 -6.11
CA ASN A 132 -9.82 10.24 -6.05
C ASN A 132 -9.16 10.21 -7.43
N LYS A 133 -9.69 9.45 -8.39
CA LYS A 133 -9.22 9.46 -9.78
C LYS A 133 -9.41 10.82 -10.42
N ASN A 134 -10.59 11.41 -10.27
CA ASN A 134 -10.94 12.71 -10.87
C ASN A 134 -10.15 13.89 -10.29
N LYS A 135 -9.43 13.72 -9.17
CA LYS A 135 -8.53 14.74 -8.59
C LYS A 135 -7.09 14.65 -9.11
N THR A 136 -6.75 13.54 -9.76
CA THR A 136 -5.41 13.27 -10.31
C THR A 136 -5.33 13.46 -11.82
N ASP A 137 -6.48 13.67 -12.48
CA ASP A 137 -6.62 14.14 -13.87
C ASP A 137 -6.82 15.67 -13.91
#